data_AF-A0A5B8JM38-F1
#
_entry.id   AF-A0A5B8JM38-F1
#
_cell.length_a   1.000
_cell.length_b   1.000
_cell.length_c   1.000
_cell.angle_alpha   90.00
_cell.angle_beta   90.00
_cell.angle_gamma   90.00
#
_symmetry.space_group_name_H-M   'P 1'
#
loop_
_entity.id
_entity.type
_entity.pdbx_description
1 polymer ?
#
loop_
_entity_poly.entity_id
_entity_poly.type
_entity_poly.pdbx_seq_one_letter_code
_entity_poly.pdbx_strand_id
1 'polypeptide(L)'
;MTASVCALLLGATAVPSSATPAAASVAAPAAVPVNYLRAAAGDSQHVAPGQQVAQDLTARALDSDFRPVEGAVITFTTPGDELTFPGGATTATAVTDADGRAVAPALTAGSAQGAFLVTAATEDQEARVSFEIIID
;
A
#
# COMPACT_ATOMS: atom_id res chain seq x y z
N MET A 1 21.44 -67.73 -26.26
CA MET A 1 22.52 -66.72 -26.16
C MET A 1 21.87 -65.35 -26.02
N THR A 2 21.91 -64.82 -24.79
CA THR A 2 21.94 -63.43 -24.29
C THR A 2 21.37 -62.24 -25.12
N ALA A 3 20.47 -61.48 -24.44
CA ALA A 3 20.26 -60.00 -24.44
C ALA A 3 19.97 -59.28 -25.77
N SER A 4 19.45 -58.05 -25.85
CA SER A 4 18.68 -57.09 -25.05
C SER A 4 18.61 -55.83 -25.96
N VAL A 5 17.84 -54.83 -25.54
CA VAL A 5 17.80 -53.43 -26.05
C VAL A 5 16.85 -53.19 -27.23
N CYS A 6 16.06 -52.11 -27.33
CA CYS A 6 15.37 -51.18 -26.42
C CYS A 6 14.70 -50.14 -27.36
N ALA A 7 13.51 -49.65 -26.99
CA ALA A 7 12.86 -48.38 -27.36
C ALA A 7 12.99 -47.85 -28.83
N LEU A 8 11.96 -47.90 -29.67
CA LEU A 8 10.64 -47.26 -29.61
C LEU A 8 10.65 -45.73 -29.89
N LEU A 9 10.08 -45.41 -31.05
CA LEU A 9 9.29 -44.23 -31.47
C LEU A 9 9.96 -42.94 -32.00
N LEU A 10 9.82 -42.80 -33.33
CA LEU A 10 9.49 -41.63 -34.16
C LEU A 10 9.79 -40.23 -33.61
N GLY A 11 10.84 -39.60 -34.14
CA GLY A 11 11.05 -38.16 -34.05
C GLY A 11 10.71 -37.45 -35.37
N ALA A 12 9.76 -36.52 -35.33
CA ALA A 12 9.78 -35.26 -36.07
C ALA A 12 8.45 -34.50 -35.88
N THR A 13 8.46 -33.35 -35.22
CA THR A 13 7.71 -32.16 -35.67
C THR A 13 8.31 -30.86 -35.10
N ALA A 14 8.76 -30.03 -36.03
CA ALA A 14 8.59 -28.57 -36.10
C ALA A 14 8.97 -27.66 -34.89
N VAL A 15 9.97 -26.80 -35.13
CA VAL A 15 10.15 -25.50 -34.48
C VAL A 15 9.00 -24.54 -34.91
N PRO A 16 8.52 -23.62 -34.07
CA PRO A 16 9.28 -22.40 -33.78
C PRO A 16 9.27 -21.97 -32.31
N SER A 17 10.31 -21.22 -31.97
CA SER A 17 10.45 -20.37 -30.81
C SER A 17 9.15 -19.66 -30.42
N SER A 18 8.63 -19.97 -29.25
CA SER A 18 7.86 -19.03 -28.44
C SER A 18 8.64 -18.85 -27.14
N ALA A 19 9.61 -17.94 -27.16
CA ALA A 19 10.04 -17.30 -25.94
C ALA A 19 8.80 -16.62 -25.38
N THR A 20 8.09 -17.30 -24.48
CA THR A 20 7.19 -16.63 -23.57
C THR A 20 8.07 -15.56 -22.93
N PRO A 21 7.78 -14.25 -23.09
CA PRO A 21 8.51 -13.27 -22.32
C PRO A 21 8.35 -13.75 -20.88
N ALA A 22 9.48 -13.99 -20.21
CA ALA A 22 9.51 -14.17 -18.79
C ALA A 22 8.56 -13.11 -18.25
N ALA A 23 7.41 -13.54 -17.74
CA ALA A 23 6.60 -12.67 -16.93
C ALA A 23 7.57 -12.33 -15.82
N ALA A 24 8.18 -11.15 -15.92
CA ALA A 24 8.92 -10.54 -14.87
C ALA A 24 7.92 -10.60 -13.73
N SER A 25 8.13 -11.58 -12.85
CA SER A 25 7.56 -11.56 -11.53
C SER A 25 8.18 -10.31 -10.97
N VAL A 26 7.49 -9.18 -11.16
CA VAL A 26 7.60 -8.06 -10.25
C VAL A 26 7.20 -8.73 -8.95
N ALA A 27 8.20 -9.27 -8.26
CA ALA A 27 8.08 -9.52 -6.86
C ALA A 27 7.58 -8.18 -6.32
N ALA A 28 6.31 -8.17 -5.90
CA ALA A 28 5.82 -7.09 -5.07
C ALA A 28 6.93 -6.85 -4.03
N PRO A 29 7.36 -5.59 -3.83
CA PRO A 29 8.40 -5.29 -2.85
C PRO A 29 8.02 -6.05 -1.59
N ALA A 30 8.92 -6.89 -1.08
CA ALA A 30 8.62 -7.80 0.03
C ALA A 30 7.83 -7.03 1.06
N ALA A 31 6.53 -7.33 1.18
CA ALA A 31 5.63 -6.58 2.02
C ALA A 31 6.20 -6.71 3.42
N VAL A 32 6.83 -5.64 3.90
CA VAL A 32 7.52 -5.71 5.19
C VAL A 32 6.40 -5.88 6.21
N PRO A 33 6.38 -6.99 6.98
CA PRO A 33 5.26 -7.26 7.85
C PRO A 33 5.18 -6.14 8.89
N VAL A 34 4.04 -5.48 8.92
CA VAL A 34 3.75 -4.43 9.90
C VAL A 34 2.67 -4.99 10.80
N ASN A 35 3.05 -5.34 12.02
CA ASN A 35 2.14 -5.94 13.00
C ASN A 35 1.29 -4.87 13.71
N TYR A 36 1.84 -3.67 13.86
CA TYR A 36 1.21 -2.56 14.55
C TYR A 36 1.30 -1.30 13.68
N LEU A 37 0.16 -0.67 13.43
CA LEU A 37 0.09 0.62 12.76
C LEU A 37 -0.56 1.63 13.71
N ARG A 38 0.09 2.76 13.92
CA ARG A 38 -0.37 3.78 14.86
C ARG A 38 -0.37 5.15 14.22
N ALA A 39 -1.40 5.94 14.47
CA ALA A 39 -1.42 7.35 14.11
C ALA A 39 -0.33 8.07 14.94
N ALA A 40 0.62 8.69 14.25
CA ALA A 40 1.69 9.46 14.86
C ALA A 40 1.43 10.97 14.78
N ALA A 41 0.74 11.42 13.72
CA ALA A 41 0.31 12.81 13.57
C ALA A 41 -0.91 12.91 12.64
N GLY A 42 -1.63 14.01 12.80
CA GLY A 42 -2.72 14.38 11.93
C GLY A 42 -4.07 13.72 12.20
N ASP A 43 -4.25 13.07 13.36
CA ASP A 43 -5.56 12.63 13.87
C ASP A 43 -6.35 13.78 14.54
N SER A 44 -7.67 13.68 14.49
CA SER A 44 -8.65 14.64 15.02
C SER A 44 -8.34 16.10 14.65
N GLN A 45 -8.01 16.34 13.38
CA GLN A 45 -7.71 17.69 12.88
C GLN A 45 -8.96 18.44 12.49
N HIS A 46 -8.96 19.76 12.71
CA HIS A 46 -9.98 20.67 12.21
C HIS A 46 -9.45 21.38 10.96
N VAL A 47 -10.27 21.41 9.90
CA VAL A 47 -9.96 22.07 8.64
C VAL A 47 -11.19 22.84 8.17
N ALA A 48 -10.98 24.03 7.60
CA ALA A 48 -12.08 24.76 6.98
C ALA A 48 -12.44 24.14 5.62
N PRO A 49 -13.72 24.20 5.21
CA PRO A 49 -14.15 23.64 3.93
C PRO A 49 -13.41 24.31 2.77
N GLY A 50 -12.92 23.49 1.83
CA GLY A 50 -12.13 23.94 0.69
C GLY A 50 -10.68 24.32 1.02
N GLN A 51 -10.17 23.98 2.22
CA GLN A 51 -8.78 24.18 2.60
C GLN A 51 -7.99 22.87 2.64
N GLN A 52 -6.67 22.97 2.46
CA GLN A 52 -5.78 21.85 2.70
C GLN A 52 -5.63 21.59 4.20
N VAL A 53 -5.59 20.32 4.58
CA VAL A 53 -5.30 19.90 5.95
C VAL A 53 -3.89 20.37 6.33
N ALA A 54 -3.78 21.03 7.48
CA ALA A 54 -2.55 21.70 7.90
C ALA A 54 -1.45 20.75 8.39
N GLN A 55 -1.81 19.60 8.98
CA GLN A 55 -0.84 18.53 9.29
C GLN A 55 -1.03 17.34 8.35
N ASP A 56 0.08 16.87 7.79
CA ASP A 56 0.10 15.65 7.02
C ASP A 56 -0.19 14.43 7.91
N LEU A 57 -1.02 13.51 7.42
CA LEU A 57 -1.37 12.29 8.16
C LEU A 57 -0.14 11.41 8.26
N THR A 58 0.40 11.25 9.45
CA THR A 58 1.57 10.39 9.68
C THR A 58 1.13 9.12 10.35
N ALA A 59 1.25 7.99 9.65
CA ALA A 59 1.12 6.66 10.24
C ALA A 59 2.52 6.16 10.63
N ARG A 60 2.62 5.44 11.75
CA ARG A 60 3.85 4.78 12.18
C ARG A 60 3.65 3.28 12.20
N ALA A 61 4.41 2.59 11.37
CA ALA A 61 4.50 1.15 11.29
C ALA A 61 5.52 0.61 12.31
N LEU A 62 5.09 -0.40 13.04
CA LEU A 62 5.83 -1.06 14.11
C LEU A 62 5.69 -2.57 13.92
N ASP A 63 6.78 -3.30 14.10
CA ASP A 63 6.79 -4.77 14.09
C ASP A 63 6.30 -5.35 15.43
N SER A 64 6.15 -6.67 15.52
CA SER A 64 5.85 -7.44 16.73
C SER A 64 6.74 -7.07 17.94
N ASP A 65 8.00 -6.72 17.69
CA ASP A 65 8.96 -6.25 18.71
C ASP A 65 8.85 -4.74 19.04
N PHE A 66 7.79 -4.05 18.59
CA PHE A 66 7.64 -2.59 18.65
C PHE A 66 8.80 -1.82 17.99
N ARG A 67 9.49 -2.45 17.04
CA ARG A 67 10.55 -1.80 16.26
C ARG A 67 9.97 -1.09 15.05
N PRO A 68 10.46 0.12 14.71
CA PRO A 68 10.00 0.80 13.51
C PRO A 68 10.34 -0.02 12.27
N VAL A 69 9.39 -0.10 11.34
CA VAL A 69 9.54 -0.83 10.08
C VAL A 69 9.75 0.18 8.94
N GLU A 70 10.93 0.19 8.34
CA GLU A 70 11.26 1.01 7.17
C GLU A 70 10.87 0.27 5.87
N GLY A 71 10.44 1.02 4.85
CA GLY A 71 10.13 0.49 3.53
C GLY A 71 8.77 -0.19 3.39
N ALA A 72 7.90 -0.09 4.41
CA ALA A 72 6.53 -0.58 4.34
C ALA A 72 5.64 0.41 3.59
N VAL A 73 4.82 -0.09 2.67
CA VAL A 73 3.86 0.72 1.93
C VAL A 73 2.54 0.79 2.71
N ILE A 74 2.15 2.01 3.05
CA ILE A 74 0.89 2.32 3.73
C ILE A 74 -0.04 3.01 2.74
N THR A 75 -1.23 2.44 2.58
CA THR A 75 -2.30 2.99 1.75
C THR A 75 -3.29 3.72 2.63
N PHE A 76 -3.42 5.02 2.41
CA PHE A 76 -4.41 5.90 3.02
C PHE A 76 -5.63 5.95 2.10
N THR A 77 -6.81 5.67 2.65
CA THR A 77 -8.09 5.62 1.94
C THR A 77 -9.08 6.53 2.65
N THR A 78 -9.64 7.48 1.92
CA THR A 78 -10.72 8.33 2.42
C THR A 78 -12.08 7.69 2.11
N PRO A 79 -13.09 7.84 2.98
CA PRO A 79 -14.40 7.20 2.82
C PRO A 79 -15.34 7.98 1.88
N GLY A 80 -14.90 9.14 1.38
CA GLY A 80 -15.68 9.97 0.48
C GLY A 80 -14.83 11.03 -0.20
N ASP A 81 -15.43 11.72 -1.16
CA ASP A 81 -14.78 12.78 -1.96
C ASP A 81 -14.52 14.07 -1.19
N GLU A 82 -15.01 14.14 0.05
CA GLU A 82 -14.79 15.25 0.98
C GLU A 82 -13.34 15.38 1.43
N LEU A 83 -12.56 14.30 1.33
CA LEU A 83 -11.12 14.38 1.50
C LEU A 83 -10.47 13.79 0.28
N THR A 84 -9.74 14.64 -0.44
CA THR A 84 -9.03 14.26 -1.65
C THR A 84 -7.54 14.50 -1.50
N PHE A 85 -6.78 13.50 -1.90
CA PHE A 85 -5.34 13.54 -2.09
C PHE A 85 -4.97 14.31 -3.37
N PRO A 86 -3.67 14.61 -3.58
CA PRO A 86 -3.23 15.35 -4.75
C PRO A 86 -3.70 14.68 -6.05
N GLY A 87 -4.23 15.47 -6.97
CA GLY A 87 -4.82 14.97 -8.21
C GLY A 87 -6.28 14.50 -8.09
N GLY A 88 -6.94 14.74 -6.95
CA GLY A 88 -8.35 14.38 -6.74
C GLY A 88 -8.55 12.90 -6.42
N ALA A 89 -7.52 12.20 -5.95
CA ALA A 89 -7.61 10.80 -5.58
C ALA A 89 -8.21 10.64 -4.18
N THR A 90 -9.02 9.61 -3.94
CA THR A 90 -9.50 9.23 -2.59
C THR A 90 -8.55 8.26 -1.89
N THR A 91 -7.51 7.83 -2.60
CA THR A 91 -6.46 6.97 -2.07
C THR A 91 -5.08 7.58 -2.32
N ALA A 92 -4.19 7.39 -1.38
CA ALA A 92 -2.78 7.72 -1.53
C ALA A 92 -1.92 6.67 -0.85
N THR A 93 -0.75 6.42 -1.41
CA THR A 93 0.24 5.53 -0.81
C THR A 93 1.43 6.34 -0.31
N ALA A 94 1.96 5.94 0.84
CA ALA A 94 3.21 6.46 1.37
C ALA A 94 4.08 5.32 1.87
N VAL A 95 5.40 5.49 1.78
CA VAL A 95 6.37 4.51 2.25
C VAL A 95 6.87 4.94 3.62
N THR A 96 7.09 3.99 4.52
CA THR A 96 7.64 4.29 5.85
C THR A 96 9.15 4.58 5.78
N ASP A 97 9.58 5.65 6.44
CA ASP A 97 11.00 6.01 6.60
C ASP A 97 11.71 5.13 7.66
N ALA A 98 13.02 5.37 7.89
CA ALA A 98 13.84 4.67 8.89
C ALA A 98 13.26 4.65 10.33
N ASP A 99 12.45 5.64 10.68
CA ASP A 99 11.72 5.72 11.96
C ASP A 99 10.37 4.98 11.95
N GLY A 100 10.06 4.28 10.86
CA GLY A 100 8.81 3.59 10.59
C GLY A 100 7.66 4.54 10.32
N ARG A 101 7.91 5.78 9.94
CA ARG A 101 6.88 6.81 9.72
C ARG A 101 6.53 6.89 8.24
N ALA A 102 5.28 6.65 7.89
CA ALA A 102 4.71 6.93 6.58
C ALA A 102 3.92 8.24 6.65
N VAL A 103 4.37 9.25 5.92
CA VAL A 103 3.70 10.55 5.81
C VAL A 103 2.83 10.53 4.56
N ALA A 104 1.51 10.61 4.74
CA ALA A 104 0.58 10.75 3.64
C ALA A 104 0.78 12.10 2.95
N PRO A 105 0.53 12.18 1.63
CA PRO A 105 0.53 13.45 0.95
C PRO A 105 -0.59 14.37 1.45
N ALA A 106 -0.40 15.66 1.20
CA ALA A 106 -1.34 16.73 1.48
C ALA A 106 -2.79 16.37 1.13
N LEU A 107 -3.64 16.34 2.15
CA LEU A 107 -5.07 16.07 2.03
C LEU A 107 -5.82 17.39 1.88
N THR A 108 -6.77 17.47 0.97
CA THR A 108 -7.60 18.66 0.74
C THR A 108 -9.02 18.37 1.19
N ALA A 109 -9.57 19.26 2.02
CA ALA A 109 -10.94 19.21 2.46
C ALA A 109 -11.88 19.77 1.39
N GLY A 110 -12.99 19.07 1.20
CA GLY A 110 -14.10 19.44 0.34
C GLY A 110 -14.97 20.52 0.99
N SER A 111 -16.18 20.66 0.47
CA SER A 111 -17.13 21.70 0.90
C SER A 111 -18.16 21.23 1.91
N ALA A 112 -18.26 19.93 2.21
CA ALA A 112 -19.20 19.43 3.20
C ALA A 112 -18.58 19.36 4.59
N GLN A 113 -19.29 19.95 5.54
CA GLN A 113 -18.91 19.93 6.94
C GLN A 113 -19.23 18.57 7.55
N GLY A 114 -18.35 18.08 8.42
CA GLY A 114 -18.51 16.77 9.05
C GLY A 114 -17.21 16.13 9.50
N ALA A 115 -17.33 15.04 10.24
CA ALA A 115 -16.21 14.21 10.62
C ALA A 115 -16.00 13.08 9.60
N PHE A 116 -14.78 12.97 9.09
CA PHE A 116 -14.37 12.01 8.07
C PHE A 116 -13.24 11.14 8.59
N LEU A 117 -13.34 9.84 8.37
CA LEU A 117 -12.38 8.86 8.89
C LEU A 117 -11.48 8.34 7.77
N VAL A 118 -10.28 8.88 7.64
CA VAL A 118 -9.27 8.38 6.72
C VAL A 118 -8.66 7.12 7.28
N THR A 119 -8.77 6.00 6.58
CA THR A 119 -8.19 4.73 7.02
C THR A 119 -6.84 4.54 6.34
N ALA A 120 -5.78 4.45 7.13
CA ALA A 120 -4.48 3.99 6.65
C ALA A 120 -4.35 2.50 6.95
N ALA A 121 -3.96 1.72 5.96
CA ALA A 121 -3.72 0.29 6.09
C ALA A 121 -2.43 -0.09 5.36
N THR A 122 -1.76 -1.12 5.85
CA THR A 122 -0.65 -1.75 5.13
C THR A 122 -1.17 -2.51 3.91
N GLU A 123 -0.32 -2.80 2.92
CA GLU A 123 -0.72 -3.61 1.75
C GLU A 123 -1.30 -4.98 2.16
N ASP A 124 -0.75 -5.59 3.21
CA ASP A 124 -1.21 -6.89 3.73
C ASP A 124 -2.47 -6.77 4.63
N GLN A 125 -2.95 -5.55 4.91
CA GLN A 125 -4.08 -5.25 5.79
C GLN A 125 -3.94 -5.75 7.24
N GLU A 126 -2.81 -6.34 7.64
CA GLU A 126 -2.58 -6.82 9.00
C GLU A 126 -2.69 -5.70 10.04
N ALA A 127 -2.27 -4.50 9.66
CA ALA A 127 -2.35 -3.33 10.51
C ALA A 127 -3.03 -2.16 9.79
N ARG A 128 -4.03 -1.59 10.46
CA ARG A 128 -4.78 -0.42 10.00
C ARG A 128 -5.03 0.55 11.14
N VAL A 129 -5.08 1.83 10.81
CA VAL A 129 -5.41 2.91 11.73
C VAL A 129 -6.34 3.90 11.05
N SER A 130 -7.28 4.45 11.79
CA SER A 130 -8.19 5.48 11.31
C SER A 130 -7.77 6.84 11.87
N PHE A 131 -7.72 7.83 10.99
CA PHE A 131 -7.49 9.23 11.30
C PHE A 131 -8.82 9.97 11.12
N GLU A 132 -9.24 10.68 12.16
CA GLU A 132 -10.42 11.53 12.09
C GLU A 132 -10.04 12.93 11.61
N ILE A 133 -10.80 13.49 10.67
CA ILE A 133 -10.66 14.86 10.16
C ILE A 133 -12.02 15.53 10.19
N ILE A 134 -12.10 16.70 10.81
CA ILE A 134 -13.32 17.44 11.05
C ILE A 134 -13.31 18.68 10.17
N ILE A 135 -14.28 18.76 9.26
CA ILE A 135 -14.53 19.94 8.42
C ILE A 135 -15.52 20.83 9.17
N ASP A 136 -15.09 22.03 9.55
CA ASP A 136 -15.84 23.01 10.38
C ASP A 136 -16.85 23.86 9.61
#